data_AF-A0A6N9EQ55-F1
#
_entry.id   AF-A0A6N9EQ55-F1
#
_cell.length_a   1.000
_cell.length_b   1.000
_cell.length_c   1.000
_cell.angle_alpha   90.00
_cell.angle_beta   90.00
_cell.angle_gamma   90.00
#
_symmetry.space_group_name_H-M   'P 1'
#
loop_
_entity.id
_entity.type
_entity.pdbx_description
1 polymer ?
#
loop_
_entity_poly.entity_id
_entity_poly.type
_entity_poly.pdbx_seq_one_letter_code
_entity_poly.pdbx_strand_id
1 'polypeptide(L)'
;MSRTLVERVSRVVDRRAGRRGFLRKSAMAATAVAVAPVAYAIRPTTAEAAIIQCKGWECRPGALCCDNWSEFCCKITGENLCPPGTIVAGWWRADGSGFCDLNGPQPRYYLDCNFTCDEGCRCSSGGLCARSCTSAVCKCHGGCDTRKSECTRFRYGQCNQDLCVGPLHCRIVTCVPPWKWDPACASSPVLYSQSTRWHDRPCLHDGFTDIPPKALYASAVEWMASEGIAAGFTDDLFGPDELVTRAQFATFLWLYEGKPPALHSDGFDDVDPGAYYADAVAWMVQNGITAGRGPRKFDPLSNVSRAQSIVFLHALAGKPGAEARIAFSDVGVDAWFRGALAWGLEKDIVWWTDLGRFGADLPASRADVALLLHRYHLRTVDPSPKEPETPLQETPPQETPPQETPPQDAPTPDNPTVAR
;
A
#
# COMPACT_ATOMS: atom_id res chain seq x y z
N MET A 1 7.10 43.82 -36.61
CA MET A 1 5.71 43.94 -36.10
C MET A 1 5.63 45.17 -35.21
N SER A 2 4.68 46.08 -35.47
CA SER A 2 4.60 47.40 -34.83
C SER A 2 4.36 47.31 -33.32
N ARG A 3 5.13 48.06 -32.52
CA ARG A 3 4.95 48.20 -31.05
C ARG A 3 3.50 48.54 -30.66
N THR A 4 2.80 49.29 -31.49
CA THR A 4 1.38 49.66 -31.27
C THR A 4 0.41 48.49 -31.37
N LEU A 5 0.72 47.44 -32.13
CA LEU A 5 -0.09 46.24 -32.22
C LEU A 5 0.07 45.38 -30.96
N VAL A 6 1.31 45.27 -30.47
CA VAL A 6 1.66 44.55 -29.23
C VAL A 6 1.02 45.20 -28.01
N GLU A 7 1.01 46.53 -27.93
CA GLU A 7 0.38 47.27 -26.83
C GLU A 7 -1.16 47.18 -26.83
N ARG A 8 -1.79 47.16 -28.01
CA ARG A 8 -3.25 46.99 -28.12
C ARG A 8 -3.67 45.57 -27.77
N VAL A 9 -2.92 44.56 -28.21
CA VAL A 9 -3.18 43.15 -27.87
C VAL A 9 -2.92 42.89 -26.38
N SER A 10 -1.85 43.45 -25.78
CA SER A 10 -1.59 43.38 -24.34
C SER A 10 -2.75 43.96 -23.53
N ARG A 11 -3.27 45.15 -23.87
CA ARG A 11 -4.37 45.79 -23.13
C ARG A 11 -5.69 45.00 -23.15
N VAL A 12 -5.97 44.29 -24.25
CA VAL A 12 -7.19 43.46 -24.37
C VAL A 12 -7.02 42.13 -23.62
N VAL A 13 -5.82 41.56 -23.62
CA VAL A 13 -5.52 40.29 -22.94
C VAL A 13 -5.32 40.49 -21.42
N ASP A 14 -4.73 41.59 -20.98
CA ASP A 14 -4.54 41.94 -19.56
C ASP A 14 -5.88 42.11 -18.81
N ARG A 15 -6.96 42.45 -19.52
CA ARG A 15 -8.33 42.50 -18.94
C ARG A 15 -8.95 41.11 -18.73
N ARG A 16 -8.40 40.05 -19.33
CA ARG A 16 -8.94 38.68 -19.26
C ARG A 16 -7.98 37.63 -18.70
N ALA A 17 -6.69 37.94 -18.59
CA ALA A 17 -5.68 37.06 -18.01
C ALA A 17 -4.65 37.91 -17.25
N GLY A 18 -4.44 37.63 -15.96
CA GLY A 18 -3.45 38.37 -15.17
C GLY A 18 -2.05 38.32 -15.78
N ARG A 19 -1.23 39.34 -15.48
CA ARG A 19 0.14 39.54 -16.01
C ARG A 19 1.01 38.27 -16.01
N ARG A 20 0.87 37.44 -14.97
CA ARG A 20 1.55 36.12 -14.84
C ARG A 20 1.04 35.08 -15.84
N GLY A 21 -0.25 35.07 -16.13
CA GLY A 21 -0.87 34.20 -17.13
C GLY A 21 -0.49 34.58 -18.56
N PHE A 22 -0.39 35.87 -18.85
CA PHE A 22 0.11 36.35 -20.14
C PHE A 22 1.57 35.92 -20.37
N LEU A 23 2.47 36.17 -19.42
CA LEU A 23 3.88 35.78 -19.53
C LEU A 23 4.06 34.26 -19.71
N ARG A 24 3.31 33.44 -18.96
CA ARG A 24 3.35 31.98 -19.09
C ARG A 24 2.90 31.50 -20.48
N LYS A 25 1.83 32.06 -21.02
CA LYS A 25 1.31 31.70 -22.36
C LYS A 25 2.26 32.13 -23.48
N SER A 26 2.81 33.33 -23.38
CA SER A 26 3.78 33.86 -24.36
C SER A 26 5.09 33.07 -24.34
N ALA A 27 5.58 32.69 -23.16
CA ALA A 27 6.77 31.84 -23.04
C ALA A 27 6.55 30.45 -23.66
N MET A 28 5.41 29.81 -23.41
CA MET A 28 5.09 28.50 -24.00
C MET A 28 4.97 28.57 -25.53
N ALA A 29 4.34 29.61 -26.08
CA ALA A 29 4.25 29.81 -27.53
C ALA A 29 5.62 30.04 -28.18
N ALA A 30 6.48 30.85 -27.56
CA ALA A 30 7.85 31.07 -28.03
C ALA A 30 8.67 29.77 -28.02
N THR A 31 8.56 28.98 -26.95
CA THR A 31 9.19 27.66 -26.87
C THR A 31 8.66 26.73 -27.96
N ALA A 32 7.35 26.66 -28.19
CA ALA A 32 6.77 25.80 -29.24
C ALA A 32 7.28 26.14 -30.64
N VAL A 33 7.42 27.43 -30.96
CA VAL A 33 8.02 27.89 -32.21
C VAL A 33 9.50 27.51 -32.29
N ALA A 34 10.23 27.54 -31.17
CA ALA A 34 11.66 27.19 -31.16
C ALA A 34 11.91 25.69 -31.29
N VAL A 35 11.16 24.84 -30.58
CA VAL A 35 11.46 23.39 -30.50
C VAL A 35 10.63 22.54 -31.48
N ALA A 36 9.46 23.02 -31.91
CA ALA A 36 8.56 22.29 -32.82
C ALA A 36 7.88 23.20 -33.87
N PRO A 37 8.65 24.01 -34.65
CA PRO A 37 8.12 25.07 -35.51
C PRO A 37 7.12 24.55 -36.55
N VAL A 38 7.44 23.43 -37.21
CA VAL A 38 6.60 22.84 -38.25
C VAL A 38 5.32 22.27 -37.67
N ALA A 39 5.41 21.51 -36.56
CA ALA A 39 4.25 20.91 -35.92
C ALA A 39 3.28 21.95 -35.35
N TYR A 40 3.80 23.06 -34.78
CA TYR A 40 3.00 24.17 -34.28
C TYR A 40 2.32 24.99 -35.41
N ALA A 41 2.96 25.09 -36.58
CA ALA A 41 2.41 25.83 -37.71
C ALA A 41 1.33 25.06 -38.51
N ILE A 42 1.42 23.73 -38.58
CA ILE A 42 0.55 22.92 -39.47
C ILE A 42 -0.56 22.15 -38.74
N ARG A 43 -0.53 22.05 -37.41
CA ARG A 43 -1.53 21.33 -36.61
C ARG A 43 -2.32 22.32 -35.76
N PRO A 44 -3.67 22.24 -35.74
CA PRO A 44 -4.47 22.99 -34.78
C PRO A 44 -4.31 22.35 -33.39
N THR A 45 -3.25 22.74 -32.67
CA THR A 45 -2.88 22.19 -31.35
C THR A 45 -2.39 23.31 -30.42
N THR A 46 -2.39 23.08 -29.11
CA THR A 46 -1.87 24.08 -28.15
C THR A 46 -0.34 24.15 -28.23
N ALA A 47 0.26 25.28 -27.82
CA ALA A 47 1.72 25.42 -27.78
C ALA A 47 2.38 24.32 -26.93
N GLU A 48 1.74 23.95 -25.82
CA GLU A 48 2.16 22.84 -24.96
C GLU A 48 2.11 21.50 -25.72
N ALA A 49 1.00 21.20 -26.40
CA ALA A 49 0.84 19.98 -27.18
C ALA A 49 1.71 19.92 -28.46
N ALA A 50 2.22 21.07 -28.95
CA ALA A 50 3.19 21.10 -30.04
C ALA A 50 4.62 20.79 -29.58
N ILE A 51 4.98 21.20 -28.35
CA ILE A 51 6.26 20.87 -27.70
C ILE A 51 6.27 19.39 -27.29
N ILE A 52 5.11 18.88 -26.88
CA ILE A 52 4.92 17.51 -26.45
C ILE A 52 4.89 16.56 -27.67
N GLN A 53 6.02 15.94 -27.99
CA GLN A 53 6.06 14.88 -29.00
C GLN A 53 5.83 13.50 -28.38
N CYS A 54 4.66 12.94 -28.66
CA CYS A 54 4.26 11.56 -28.39
C CYS A 54 4.94 10.55 -29.36
N LYS A 55 6.23 10.74 -29.67
CA LYS A 55 6.92 9.97 -30.70
C LYS A 55 7.11 8.52 -30.22
N GLY A 56 6.40 7.58 -30.86
CA GLY A 56 6.48 6.14 -30.57
C GLY A 56 5.26 5.55 -29.85
N TRP A 57 4.21 6.33 -29.57
CA TRP A 57 2.99 5.85 -28.91
C TRP A 57 1.77 6.13 -29.80
N GLU A 58 0.83 5.18 -29.91
CA GLU A 58 -0.43 5.33 -30.66
C GLU A 58 -1.46 6.26 -29.96
N CYS A 59 -0.98 7.34 -29.32
CA CYS A 59 -1.83 8.22 -28.52
C CYS A 59 -2.30 9.45 -29.28
N ARG A 60 -3.52 9.90 -28.94
CA ARG A 60 -4.12 11.12 -29.50
C ARG A 60 -3.40 12.36 -28.96
N PRO A 61 -3.24 13.43 -29.76
CA PRO A 61 -2.76 14.72 -29.25
C PRO A 61 -3.63 15.21 -28.08
N GLY A 62 -2.98 15.63 -26.99
CA GLY A 62 -3.65 16.07 -25.76
C GLY A 62 -4.04 14.95 -24.78
N ALA A 63 -3.74 13.69 -25.12
CA ALA A 63 -3.84 12.58 -24.17
C ALA A 63 -2.81 12.75 -23.04
N LEU A 64 -3.13 12.28 -21.83
CA LEU A 64 -2.28 12.44 -20.66
C LEU A 64 -0.93 11.75 -20.82
N CYS A 65 -0.85 10.68 -21.61
CA CYS A 65 0.41 10.00 -21.89
C CYS A 65 1.33 10.86 -22.76
N CYS A 66 0.78 11.85 -23.46
CA CYS A 66 1.61 12.78 -24.20
C CYS A 66 2.30 13.74 -23.24
N ASP A 67 1.69 14.18 -22.15
CA ASP A 67 2.24 15.15 -21.21
C ASP A 67 3.70 14.88 -20.76
N ASN A 68 4.39 15.95 -20.33
CA ASN A 68 5.71 15.89 -19.71
C ASN A 68 5.66 15.54 -18.21
N TRP A 69 4.48 15.17 -17.70
CA TRP A 69 4.26 14.83 -16.30
C TRP A 69 4.35 13.31 -16.11
N SER A 70 4.89 12.88 -14.99
CA SER A 70 4.94 11.45 -14.63
C SER A 70 3.68 10.99 -13.90
N GLU A 71 3.38 9.71 -14.01
CA GLU A 71 2.29 9.04 -13.30
C GLU A 71 2.41 9.21 -11.77
N PHE A 72 1.26 9.32 -11.09
CA PHE A 72 1.20 9.24 -9.63
C PHE A 72 1.03 7.79 -9.19
N CYS A 73 1.64 7.41 -8.07
CA CYS A 73 1.38 6.14 -7.42
C CYS A 73 -0.04 6.21 -6.85
N CYS A 74 -0.92 5.42 -7.43
CA CYS A 74 -2.34 5.38 -7.14
C CYS A 74 -2.60 4.35 -6.06
N LYS A 75 -2.35 4.84 -4.85
CA LYS A 75 -3.16 4.61 -3.67
C LYS A 75 -2.46 5.38 -2.58
N ILE A 76 -3.09 6.45 -2.12
CA ILE A 76 -2.83 6.90 -0.76
C ILE A 76 -3.97 6.31 0.04
N THR A 77 -3.87 5.03 0.43
CA THR A 77 -4.78 4.34 1.38
C THR A 77 -4.63 4.91 2.79
N GLY A 78 -4.58 6.24 2.90
CA GLY A 78 -4.00 6.92 4.04
C GLY A 78 -2.47 6.77 4.13
N GLU A 79 -1.83 5.85 3.42
CA GLU A 79 -0.38 5.58 3.54
C GLU A 79 0.41 6.12 2.34
N ASN A 80 1.53 6.80 2.58
CA ASN A 80 2.39 7.38 1.55
C ASN A 80 3.56 6.45 1.22
N LEU A 81 3.30 5.31 0.57
CA LEU A 81 4.30 4.27 0.30
C LEU A 81 4.61 4.08 -1.18
N CYS A 82 5.91 3.96 -1.49
CA CYS A 82 6.36 3.59 -2.83
C CYS A 82 6.04 2.11 -3.12
N PRO A 83 5.69 1.75 -4.37
CA PRO A 83 5.46 0.36 -4.75
C PRO A 83 6.70 -0.55 -4.51
N PRO A 84 6.53 -1.88 -4.40
CA PRO A 84 7.63 -2.82 -4.31
C PRO A 84 8.64 -2.66 -5.45
N GLY A 85 9.91 -2.95 -5.18
CA GLY A 85 10.99 -2.77 -6.17
C GLY A 85 11.33 -1.30 -6.46
N THR A 86 10.79 -0.37 -5.68
CA THR A 86 11.10 1.07 -5.80
C THR A 86 11.50 1.68 -4.45
N ILE A 87 12.19 2.82 -4.51
CA ILE A 87 12.66 3.59 -3.37
C ILE A 87 12.41 5.08 -3.59
N VAL A 88 12.21 5.84 -2.51
CA VAL A 88 12.12 7.31 -2.58
C VAL A 88 13.50 7.88 -2.92
N ALA A 89 13.74 8.22 -4.17
CA ALA A 89 15.02 8.79 -4.58
C ALA A 89 15.08 10.31 -4.36
N GLY A 90 13.93 10.95 -4.23
CA GLY A 90 13.83 12.40 -4.15
C GLY A 90 12.45 12.90 -3.74
N TRP A 91 12.39 14.17 -3.35
CA TRP A 91 11.15 14.88 -3.07
C TRP A 91 11.25 16.37 -3.34
N TRP A 92 10.10 17.01 -3.52
CA TRP A 92 9.99 18.47 -3.62
C TRP A 92 8.73 19.00 -2.94
N ARG A 93 8.79 20.27 -2.52
CA ARG A 93 7.73 20.96 -1.77
C ARG A 93 6.94 21.90 -2.67
N ALA A 94 5.63 21.94 -2.48
CA ALA A 94 4.72 22.91 -3.06
C ALA A 94 3.97 23.65 -1.93
N ASP A 95 4.43 24.88 -1.63
CA ASP A 95 3.78 25.77 -0.66
C ASP A 95 2.51 26.41 -1.24
N GLY A 96 1.55 26.75 -0.37
CA GLY A 96 0.33 27.47 -0.76
C GLY A 96 -0.57 26.71 -1.73
N SER A 97 -0.54 25.37 -1.66
CA SER A 97 -1.25 24.52 -2.61
C SER A 97 -2.77 24.44 -2.36
N GLY A 98 -3.27 24.88 -1.20
CA GLY A 98 -4.67 24.70 -0.78
C GLY A 98 -5.05 23.27 -0.44
N PHE A 99 -4.24 22.30 -0.88
CA PHE A 99 -4.57 20.88 -0.92
C PHE A 99 -4.40 20.20 0.44
N CYS A 100 -3.44 20.65 1.25
CA CYS A 100 -3.12 20.08 2.55
C CYS A 100 -3.73 20.88 3.72
N ASP A 101 -4.65 21.79 3.43
CA ASP A 101 -5.04 22.85 4.36
C ASP A 101 -6.14 22.43 5.36
N LEU A 102 -6.43 21.13 5.50
CA LEU A 102 -7.49 20.64 6.40
C LEU A 102 -7.27 21.00 7.87
N ASN A 103 -6.01 21.13 8.30
CA ASN A 103 -5.63 21.52 9.66
C ASN A 103 -4.89 22.88 9.68
N GLY A 104 -5.22 23.76 8.72
CA GLY A 104 -4.53 25.03 8.49
C GLY A 104 -3.49 24.95 7.36
N PRO A 105 -2.90 26.08 6.93
CA PRO A 105 -2.07 26.15 5.74
C PRO A 105 -0.85 25.23 5.85
N GLN A 106 -0.77 24.22 4.99
CA GLN A 106 0.34 23.27 4.97
C GLN A 106 0.87 23.05 3.55
N PRO A 107 2.19 22.88 3.39
CA PRO A 107 2.75 22.47 2.12
C PRO A 107 2.31 21.06 1.73
N ARG A 108 2.17 20.86 0.43
CA ARG A 108 2.15 19.54 -0.18
C ARG A 108 3.56 19.14 -0.56
N TYR A 109 3.91 17.88 -0.35
CA TYR A 109 5.17 17.30 -0.83
C TYR A 109 4.89 16.24 -1.88
N TYR A 110 5.82 16.15 -2.82
CA TYR A 110 5.84 15.16 -3.88
C TYR A 110 7.04 14.27 -3.68
N LEU A 111 6.85 12.97 -3.63
CA LEU A 111 7.91 11.97 -3.52
C LEU A 111 8.07 11.27 -4.86
N ASP A 112 9.31 11.08 -5.27
CA ASP A 112 9.68 10.37 -6.48
C ASP A 112 10.08 8.93 -6.13
N CYS A 113 9.24 7.95 -6.50
CA CYS A 113 9.51 6.52 -6.33
C CYS A 113 10.25 5.98 -7.55
N ASN A 114 11.54 5.74 -7.41
CA ASN A 114 12.39 5.27 -8.48
C ASN A 114 12.66 3.79 -8.33
N PHE A 115 12.84 3.09 -9.44
CA PHE A 115 13.27 1.68 -9.41
C PHE A 115 14.60 1.53 -8.66
N THR A 116 14.74 0.42 -7.94
CA THR A 116 16.06 -0.06 -7.54
C THR A 116 16.81 -0.56 -8.76
N CYS A 117 18.13 -0.41 -8.76
CA CYS A 117 18.96 -0.93 -9.84
C CYS A 117 19.16 -2.44 -9.70
N ASP A 118 19.31 -3.14 -10.82
CA ASP A 118 19.59 -4.57 -10.84
C ASP A 118 20.97 -4.87 -10.20
N GLU A 119 21.14 -6.07 -9.67
CA GLU A 119 22.38 -6.47 -9.00
C GLU A 119 23.60 -6.40 -9.94
N GLY A 120 24.73 -5.91 -9.41
CA GLY A 120 25.99 -5.78 -10.16
C GLY A 120 26.09 -4.54 -11.06
N CYS A 121 25.04 -3.71 -11.13
CA CYS A 121 25.06 -2.50 -11.93
C CYS A 121 25.81 -1.34 -11.26
N ARG A 122 26.61 -0.62 -12.06
CA ARG A 122 27.37 0.56 -11.62
C ARG A 122 26.57 1.86 -11.81
N CYS A 123 26.78 2.82 -10.91
CA CYS A 123 26.17 4.13 -10.99
C CYS A 123 26.99 5.11 -11.83
N SER A 124 26.29 5.97 -12.54
CA SER A 124 26.89 7.22 -13.02
C SER A 124 27.17 8.17 -11.86
N SER A 125 27.95 9.22 -12.11
CA SER A 125 28.27 10.27 -11.11
C SER A 125 27.06 10.99 -10.52
N GLY A 126 25.87 10.84 -11.11
CA GLY A 126 24.60 11.37 -10.60
C GLY A 126 23.78 10.39 -9.73
N GLY A 127 24.34 9.23 -9.37
CA GLY A 127 23.62 8.21 -8.57
C GLY A 127 22.53 7.48 -9.34
N LEU A 128 22.60 7.47 -10.67
CA LEU A 128 21.63 6.80 -11.55
C LEU A 128 22.28 5.62 -12.29
N CYS A 129 21.64 4.46 -12.32
CA CYS A 129 22.10 3.31 -13.12
C CYS A 129 21.70 3.42 -14.60
N ALA A 130 22.33 2.62 -15.46
CA ALA A 130 22.06 2.57 -16.90
C ALA A 130 20.61 2.12 -17.22
N ARG A 131 20.12 2.34 -18.45
CA ARG A 131 18.76 1.89 -18.87
C ARG A 131 18.64 0.37 -18.96
N SER A 132 19.73 -0.31 -19.28
CA SER A 132 19.82 -1.77 -19.32
C SER A 132 19.98 -2.40 -17.93
N CYS A 133 19.96 -1.61 -16.86
CA CYS A 133 20.24 -2.02 -15.48
C CYS A 133 19.00 -1.87 -14.59
N THR A 134 17.83 -1.88 -15.23
CA THR A 134 16.53 -1.78 -14.60
C THR A 134 15.52 -2.49 -15.49
N SER A 135 14.52 -3.14 -14.90
CA SER A 135 13.35 -3.66 -15.61
C SER A 135 12.44 -2.57 -16.22
N ALA A 136 12.72 -1.30 -15.90
CA ALA A 136 11.95 -0.14 -16.35
C ALA A 136 11.91 0.00 -17.88
N VAL A 137 10.69 -0.02 -18.44
CA VAL A 137 10.37 0.24 -19.83
C VAL A 137 9.48 1.47 -19.88
N CYS A 138 10.05 2.59 -20.35
CA CYS A 138 9.31 3.83 -20.61
C CYS A 138 8.04 3.52 -21.44
N LYS A 139 6.85 3.64 -20.83
CA LYS A 139 5.58 3.32 -21.50
C LYS A 139 4.38 4.10 -20.97
N CYS A 140 3.35 4.16 -21.83
CA CYS A 140 1.99 4.50 -21.42
C CYS A 140 1.42 3.30 -20.69
N HIS A 141 1.36 3.41 -19.39
CA HIS A 141 0.93 2.33 -18.54
C HIS A 141 -0.60 2.48 -18.39
N GLY A 142 -1.44 1.52 -18.78
CA GLY A 142 -2.91 1.63 -18.60
C GLY A 142 -3.65 2.43 -19.68
N GLY A 143 -3.00 2.67 -20.83
CA GLY A 143 -3.60 3.31 -22.00
C GLY A 143 -3.15 4.75 -22.23
N CYS A 144 -3.83 5.48 -23.12
CA CYS A 144 -3.43 6.86 -23.45
C CYS A 144 -3.95 7.92 -22.46
N ASP A 145 -4.94 7.57 -21.64
CA ASP A 145 -5.54 8.45 -20.64
C ASP A 145 -4.76 8.47 -19.31
N THR A 146 -3.66 7.74 -19.22
CA THR A 146 -2.70 7.72 -18.09
C THR A 146 -1.42 8.46 -18.47
N ARG A 147 -0.56 8.77 -17.50
CA ARG A 147 0.70 9.48 -17.79
C ARG A 147 1.82 8.49 -18.14
N LYS A 148 2.91 8.98 -18.71
CA LYS A 148 4.12 8.15 -18.89
C LYS A 148 4.78 7.91 -17.54
N SER A 149 5.15 6.67 -17.28
CA SER A 149 6.08 6.29 -16.21
C SER A 149 7.35 5.70 -16.81
N GLU A 150 8.40 5.59 -15.99
CA GLU A 150 9.65 4.89 -16.32
C GLU A 150 10.53 5.58 -17.38
N CYS A 151 10.07 6.71 -17.92
CA CYS A 151 10.78 7.52 -18.91
C CYS A 151 11.73 8.54 -18.29
N THR A 152 11.35 9.09 -17.15
CA THR A 152 12.05 10.20 -16.50
C THR A 152 13.13 9.66 -15.59
N ARG A 153 14.35 10.17 -15.73
CA ARG A 153 15.47 9.89 -14.83
C ARG A 153 15.85 11.20 -14.18
N PHE A 154 15.40 11.39 -12.97
CA PHE A 154 15.59 12.63 -12.23
C PHE A 154 15.60 12.33 -10.74
N ARG A 155 16.36 13.14 -10.02
CA ARG A 155 16.52 13.06 -8.57
C ARG A 155 16.62 14.48 -8.02
N TYR A 156 15.83 14.78 -7.00
CA TYR A 156 15.84 16.09 -6.35
C TYR A 156 15.54 15.95 -4.85
N GLY A 157 16.12 16.78 -4.00
CA GLY A 157 15.99 16.63 -2.54
C GLY A 157 17.00 15.65 -1.93
N GLN A 158 17.07 15.59 -0.60
CA GLN A 158 18.15 14.96 0.16
C GLN A 158 17.93 13.47 0.50
N CYS A 159 17.01 12.77 -0.16
CA CYS A 159 16.71 11.37 0.18
C CYS A 159 17.61 10.36 -0.53
N ASN A 160 18.12 9.37 0.21
CA ASN A 160 18.88 8.20 -0.28
C ASN A 160 20.07 8.52 -1.19
N GLN A 161 20.72 9.69 -1.06
CA GLN A 161 21.71 10.20 -2.04
C GLN A 161 22.90 9.27 -2.31
N ASP A 162 23.15 8.36 -1.38
CA ASP A 162 24.10 7.28 -1.37
C ASP A 162 23.71 6.06 -2.24
N LEU A 163 22.41 5.90 -2.53
CA LEU A 163 21.90 4.77 -3.30
C LEU A 163 21.81 5.06 -4.80
N CYS A 164 22.12 4.01 -5.58
CA CYS A 164 21.90 3.96 -7.01
C CYS A 164 20.42 3.77 -7.31
N VAL A 165 19.85 4.63 -8.17
CA VAL A 165 18.43 4.52 -8.52
C VAL A 165 18.20 4.51 -10.03
N GLY A 166 17.11 3.87 -10.41
CA GLY A 166 16.62 3.79 -11.78
C GLY A 166 15.74 4.98 -12.17
N PRO A 167 15.01 4.85 -13.30
CA PRO A 167 13.95 5.78 -13.67
C PRO A 167 12.86 5.91 -12.61
N LEU A 168 12.17 7.05 -12.65
CA LEU A 168 10.96 7.31 -11.87
C LEU A 168 9.85 6.36 -12.31
N HIS A 169 9.39 5.50 -11.40
CA HIS A 169 8.22 4.66 -11.63
C HIS A 169 6.95 5.48 -11.43
N CYS A 170 6.78 6.11 -10.27
CA CYS A 170 5.61 6.92 -9.99
C CYS A 170 5.87 7.98 -8.91
N ARG A 171 4.95 8.93 -8.75
CA ARG A 171 5.01 9.97 -7.71
C ARG A 171 3.96 9.81 -6.64
N ILE A 172 4.33 10.06 -5.39
CA ILE A 172 3.39 10.12 -4.27
C ILE A 172 3.16 11.58 -3.89
N VAL A 173 1.96 11.88 -3.42
CA VAL A 173 1.61 13.18 -2.85
C VAL A 173 1.35 13.00 -1.36
N THR A 174 1.92 13.86 -0.54
CA THR A 174 1.75 13.81 0.92
C THR A 174 1.61 15.21 1.50
N CYS A 175 0.84 15.32 2.58
CA CYS A 175 0.73 16.53 3.40
C CYS A 175 1.69 16.50 4.60
N VAL A 176 2.47 15.44 4.73
CA VAL A 176 3.44 15.27 5.81
C VAL A 176 4.84 15.54 5.28
N PRO A 177 5.66 16.35 5.98
CA PRO A 177 7.03 16.61 5.57
C PRO A 177 7.89 15.34 5.51
N PRO A 178 8.63 15.10 4.41
CA PRO A 178 9.36 13.83 4.23
C PRO A 178 10.44 13.55 5.27
N TRP A 179 11.07 14.58 5.82
CA TRP A 179 12.09 14.45 6.88
C TRP A 179 11.50 14.09 8.26
N LYS A 180 10.18 14.13 8.43
CA LYS A 180 9.52 13.56 9.63
C LYS A 180 9.40 12.04 9.57
N TRP A 181 9.73 11.44 8.42
CA TRP A 181 9.67 9.99 8.16
C TRP A 181 11.02 9.29 8.24
N ASP A 182 12.07 9.99 8.67
CA ASP A 182 13.42 9.64 8.29
C ASP A 182 14.06 8.56 9.20
N PRO A 183 14.91 7.67 8.67
CA PRO A 183 16.32 7.85 9.12
C PRO A 183 17.34 8.26 8.03
N ALA A 184 17.22 7.76 6.78
CA ALA A 184 17.73 8.46 5.58
C ALA A 184 16.85 8.16 4.34
N CYS A 185 15.54 8.37 4.45
CA CYS A 185 14.44 8.20 3.50
C CYS A 185 14.12 6.76 3.10
N ALA A 186 14.18 5.87 4.11
CA ALA A 186 13.81 4.48 4.01
C ALA A 186 12.33 4.23 3.65
N SER A 187 12.10 2.95 3.39
CA SER A 187 10.95 2.24 2.83
C SER A 187 9.76 2.01 3.79
N SER A 188 9.51 2.92 4.75
CA SER A 188 8.25 3.23 5.49
C SER A 188 8.56 3.70 6.93
N PRO A 189 8.02 4.87 7.35
CA PRO A 189 7.05 4.86 8.43
C PRO A 189 5.76 5.53 7.97
N VAL A 190 4.69 4.75 7.95
CA VAL A 190 3.35 5.19 7.59
C VAL A 190 2.92 6.34 8.50
N LEU A 191 2.78 7.54 7.93
CA LEU A 191 1.98 8.59 8.56
C LEU A 191 0.68 8.74 7.78
N TYR A 192 -0.41 8.40 8.46
CA TYR A 192 -1.76 8.58 7.97
C TYR A 192 -2.10 10.07 7.88
N SER A 193 -2.55 10.51 6.71
CA SER A 193 -3.18 11.82 6.55
C SER A 193 -4.58 11.67 5.99
N GLN A 194 -5.57 12.09 6.78
CA GLN A 194 -6.97 12.13 6.38
C GLN A 194 -7.20 13.06 5.18
N SER A 195 -6.26 13.97 4.88
CA SER A 195 -6.29 14.88 3.74
C SER A 195 -6.02 14.20 2.40
N THR A 196 -5.35 13.05 2.41
CA THR A 196 -4.93 12.36 1.18
C THR A 196 -5.60 11.00 0.98
N ARG A 197 -6.38 10.53 1.96
CA ARG A 197 -7.02 9.20 1.98
C ARG A 197 -8.03 8.90 0.87
N TRP A 198 -8.51 9.92 0.15
CA TRP A 198 -9.55 9.82 -0.89
C TRP A 198 -9.07 10.27 -2.27
N HIS A 199 -7.75 10.42 -2.45
CA HIS A 199 -7.20 10.86 -3.72
C HIS A 199 -6.63 9.67 -4.48
N ASP A 200 -7.37 9.23 -5.51
CA ASP A 200 -7.03 8.08 -6.33
C ASP A 200 -7.09 8.39 -7.83
N ARG A 201 -6.38 7.53 -8.56
CA ARG A 201 -6.65 7.17 -9.96
C ARG A 201 -6.47 5.65 -10.06
N PRO A 202 -6.98 4.98 -11.10
CA PRO A 202 -6.67 3.56 -11.33
C PRO A 202 -5.17 3.39 -11.62
N CYS A 203 -4.55 2.37 -11.03
CA CYS A 203 -3.10 2.22 -11.05
C CYS A 203 -2.54 1.10 -11.91
N LEU A 204 -1.22 1.19 -12.10
CA LEU A 204 -0.41 0.25 -12.86
C LEU A 204 0.38 -0.64 -11.94
N HIS A 205 -0.22 -1.79 -11.75
CA HIS A 205 0.27 -2.90 -10.96
C HIS A 205 -0.44 -4.11 -11.55
N ASP A 206 0.29 -5.20 -11.62
CA ASP A 206 -0.30 -6.51 -11.88
C ASP A 206 -0.81 -7.03 -10.53
N GLY A 207 -2.08 -7.45 -10.45
CA GLY A 207 -2.71 -7.96 -9.21
C GLY A 207 -3.87 -7.12 -8.66
N PHE A 208 -4.23 -7.32 -7.39
CA PHE A 208 -5.38 -6.67 -6.76
C PHE A 208 -5.06 -5.24 -6.26
N THR A 209 -5.86 -4.28 -6.70
CA THR A 209 -5.76 -2.85 -6.38
C THR A 209 -6.04 -2.52 -4.94
N ASP A 210 -6.83 -3.32 -4.26
CA ASP A 210 -7.21 -3.06 -2.88
C ASP A 210 -6.22 -3.60 -1.85
N ILE A 211 -5.14 -4.29 -2.27
CA ILE A 211 -4.12 -4.85 -1.38
C ILE A 211 -2.90 -3.91 -1.27
N PRO A 212 -2.60 -3.35 -0.08
CA PRO A 212 -1.36 -2.62 0.12
C PRO A 212 -0.16 -3.58 -0.04
N PRO A 213 0.87 -3.25 -0.84
CA PRO A 213 1.96 -4.20 -1.13
C PRO A 213 2.80 -4.64 0.07
N LYS A 214 2.68 -3.95 1.21
CA LYS A 214 3.35 -4.30 2.48
C LYS A 214 2.36 -4.69 3.58
N ALA A 215 1.09 -4.89 3.25
CA ALA A 215 0.16 -5.45 4.20
C ALA A 215 0.66 -6.83 4.64
N LEU A 216 0.51 -7.15 5.93
CA LEU A 216 0.93 -8.43 6.49
C LEU A 216 0.33 -9.63 5.74
N TYR A 217 -0.86 -9.44 5.16
CA TYR A 217 -1.60 -10.44 4.38
C TYR A 217 -1.32 -10.38 2.86
N ALA A 218 -0.51 -9.45 2.34
CA ALA A 218 -0.34 -9.26 0.90
C ALA A 218 0.17 -10.53 0.20
N SER A 219 1.26 -11.11 0.69
CA SER A 219 1.81 -12.36 0.15
C SER A 219 0.85 -13.54 0.30
N ALA A 220 0.06 -13.56 1.38
CA ALA A 220 -0.95 -14.59 1.60
C ALA A 220 -2.10 -14.50 0.59
N VAL A 221 -2.52 -13.28 0.25
CA VAL A 221 -3.56 -13.04 -0.77
C VAL A 221 -3.04 -13.40 -2.16
N GLU A 222 -1.82 -13.00 -2.50
CA GLU A 222 -1.17 -13.36 -3.77
C GLU A 222 -1.05 -14.88 -3.91
N TRP A 223 -0.59 -15.57 -2.86
CA TRP A 223 -0.50 -17.03 -2.82
C TRP A 223 -1.87 -17.70 -2.98
N MET A 224 -2.90 -17.29 -2.22
CA MET A 224 -4.24 -17.87 -2.36
C MET A 224 -4.80 -17.70 -3.76
N ALA A 225 -4.52 -16.56 -4.41
CA ALA A 225 -4.97 -16.30 -5.76
C ALA A 225 -4.21 -17.13 -6.79
N SER A 226 -2.88 -17.25 -6.66
CA SER A 226 -2.06 -18.06 -7.57
C SER A 226 -2.37 -19.55 -7.49
N GLU A 227 -2.69 -20.05 -6.29
CA GLU A 227 -3.11 -21.44 -6.05
C GLU A 227 -4.59 -21.70 -6.41
N GLY A 228 -5.34 -20.67 -6.81
CA GLY A 228 -6.76 -20.80 -7.15
C GLY A 228 -7.67 -21.10 -5.95
N ILE A 229 -7.21 -20.81 -4.74
CA ILE A 229 -7.95 -21.01 -3.49
C ILE A 229 -8.97 -19.89 -3.27
N ALA A 230 -8.63 -18.66 -3.67
CA ALA A 230 -9.56 -17.53 -3.67
C ALA A 230 -9.43 -16.69 -4.94
N ALA A 231 -10.57 -16.25 -5.47
CA ALA A 231 -10.63 -15.22 -6.50
C ALA A 231 -11.02 -13.88 -5.88
N GLY A 232 -10.66 -12.78 -6.54
CA GLY A 232 -11.18 -11.46 -6.20
C GLY A 232 -12.66 -11.29 -6.55
N PHE A 233 -13.27 -10.20 -6.09
CA PHE A 233 -14.58 -9.74 -6.54
C PHE A 233 -14.56 -9.32 -8.02
N THR A 234 -13.43 -8.76 -8.45
CA THR A 234 -13.08 -8.49 -9.85
C THR A 234 -11.64 -8.91 -10.09
N ASP A 235 -11.18 -8.83 -11.33
CA ASP A 235 -9.78 -9.12 -11.69
C ASP A 235 -8.77 -8.26 -10.92
N ASP A 236 -9.20 -7.10 -10.42
CA ASP A 236 -8.38 -6.09 -9.77
C ASP A 236 -8.86 -5.72 -8.34
N LEU A 237 -9.83 -6.44 -7.76
CA LEU A 237 -10.32 -6.19 -6.40
C LEU A 237 -10.47 -7.50 -5.60
N PHE A 238 -9.78 -7.64 -4.48
CA PHE A 238 -9.84 -8.82 -3.61
C PHE A 238 -10.91 -8.74 -2.51
N GLY A 239 -11.13 -7.54 -1.98
CA GLY A 239 -11.91 -7.18 -0.79
C GLY A 239 -11.30 -7.69 0.52
N PRO A 240 -10.11 -7.22 0.95
CA PRO A 240 -9.43 -7.77 2.13
C PRO A 240 -10.24 -7.64 3.43
N ASP A 241 -11.01 -6.57 3.59
CA ASP A 241 -11.80 -6.28 4.79
C ASP A 241 -13.21 -6.93 4.78
N GLU A 242 -13.60 -7.53 3.66
CA GLU A 242 -14.91 -8.18 3.55
C GLU A 242 -14.99 -9.40 4.45
N LEU A 243 -16.10 -9.55 5.14
CA LEU A 243 -16.30 -10.65 6.09
C LEU A 243 -16.56 -11.96 5.34
N VAL A 244 -15.95 -13.03 5.82
CA VAL A 244 -16.06 -14.36 5.22
C VAL A 244 -17.22 -15.12 5.83
N THR A 245 -18.13 -15.58 4.98
CA THR A 245 -19.21 -16.48 5.39
C THR A 245 -18.67 -17.89 5.65
N ARG A 246 -19.39 -18.69 6.45
CA ARG A 246 -19.03 -20.09 6.71
C ARG A 246 -18.97 -20.93 5.42
N ALA A 247 -19.86 -20.65 4.46
CA ALA A 247 -19.83 -21.26 3.14
C ALA A 247 -18.55 -20.92 2.35
N GLN A 248 -18.13 -19.65 2.34
CA GLN A 248 -16.89 -19.25 1.69
C GLN A 248 -15.67 -19.88 2.37
N PHE A 249 -15.63 -19.90 3.71
CA PHE A 249 -14.53 -20.53 4.44
C PHE A 249 -14.43 -22.03 4.12
N ALA A 250 -15.56 -22.74 4.09
CA ALA A 250 -15.61 -24.15 3.69
C ALA A 250 -15.05 -24.37 2.27
N THR A 251 -15.46 -23.49 1.34
CA THR A 251 -15.00 -23.52 -0.04
C THR A 251 -13.49 -23.31 -0.12
N PHE A 252 -12.92 -22.37 0.62
CA PHE A 252 -11.46 -22.14 0.64
C PHE A 252 -10.69 -23.37 1.13
N LEU A 253 -11.15 -24.05 2.19
CA LEU A 253 -10.49 -25.28 2.65
C LEU A 253 -10.59 -26.41 1.63
N TRP A 254 -11.74 -26.56 0.99
CA TRP A 254 -11.94 -27.58 -0.04
C TRP A 254 -11.09 -27.32 -1.29
N LEU A 255 -10.96 -26.06 -1.70
CA LEU A 255 -10.07 -25.65 -2.79
C LEU A 255 -8.60 -25.88 -2.44
N TYR A 256 -8.20 -25.53 -1.21
CA TYR A 256 -6.86 -25.77 -0.69
C TYR A 256 -6.45 -27.24 -0.73
N GLU A 257 -7.38 -28.15 -0.39
CA GLU A 257 -7.15 -29.61 -0.47
C GLU A 257 -7.28 -30.18 -1.90
N GLY A 258 -7.43 -29.33 -2.92
CA GLY A 258 -7.47 -29.76 -4.32
C GLY A 258 -8.82 -30.28 -4.79
N LYS A 259 -9.93 -29.81 -4.22
CA LYS A 259 -11.31 -30.19 -4.57
C LYS A 259 -11.58 -31.71 -4.48
N PRO A 260 -11.27 -32.37 -3.35
CA PRO A 260 -11.54 -33.79 -3.18
C PRO A 260 -13.03 -34.11 -3.38
N PRO A 261 -13.37 -35.29 -3.91
CA PRO A 261 -14.76 -35.67 -4.14
C PRO A 261 -15.53 -35.74 -2.81
N ALA A 262 -16.79 -35.29 -2.83
CA ALA A 262 -17.68 -35.26 -1.68
C ALA A 262 -18.90 -36.16 -1.88
N LEU A 263 -19.39 -36.78 -0.80
CA LEU A 263 -20.68 -37.48 -0.80
C LEU A 263 -21.80 -36.46 -0.64
N HIS A 264 -22.86 -36.51 -1.45
CA HIS A 264 -23.92 -35.48 -1.52
C HIS A 264 -24.86 -35.40 -0.30
N SER A 265 -24.46 -35.93 0.86
CA SER A 265 -25.23 -35.84 2.09
C SER A 265 -24.37 -35.23 3.20
N ASP A 266 -24.51 -33.91 3.39
CA ASP A 266 -23.97 -33.20 4.56
C ASP A 266 -24.85 -33.34 5.82
N GLY A 267 -26.11 -33.77 5.64
CA GLY A 267 -27.07 -33.94 6.73
C GLY A 267 -27.70 -32.63 7.23
N PHE A 268 -27.54 -31.52 6.51
CA PHE A 268 -28.05 -30.21 6.87
C PHE A 268 -29.27 -29.81 6.02
N ASP A 269 -30.24 -29.17 6.66
CA ASP A 269 -31.48 -28.71 6.01
C ASP A 269 -31.31 -27.35 5.32
N ASP A 270 -30.23 -26.63 5.64
CA ASP A 270 -29.93 -25.27 5.17
C ASP A 270 -28.78 -25.22 4.16
N VAL A 271 -28.37 -26.37 3.62
CA VAL A 271 -27.42 -26.48 2.50
C VAL A 271 -28.18 -26.98 1.27
N ASP A 272 -28.35 -26.09 0.29
CA ASP A 272 -28.93 -26.47 -1.00
C ASP A 272 -27.91 -27.34 -1.77
N PRO A 273 -28.27 -28.56 -2.22
CA PRO A 273 -27.36 -29.41 -3.01
C PRO A 273 -26.84 -28.77 -4.29
N GLY A 274 -27.52 -27.75 -4.83
CA GLY A 274 -27.07 -26.97 -5.99
C GLY A 274 -26.18 -25.77 -5.66
N ALA A 275 -25.94 -25.48 -4.37
CA ALA A 275 -25.12 -24.35 -3.96
C ALA A 275 -23.63 -24.58 -4.27
N TYR A 276 -22.91 -23.51 -4.59
CA TYR A 276 -21.48 -23.58 -4.94
C TYR A 276 -20.59 -24.18 -3.83
N TYR A 277 -21.06 -24.15 -2.59
CA TYR A 277 -20.37 -24.65 -1.40
C TYR A 277 -20.85 -26.03 -0.94
N ALA A 278 -21.84 -26.64 -1.59
CA ALA A 278 -22.45 -27.89 -1.14
C ALA A 278 -21.42 -29.02 -1.02
N ASP A 279 -20.61 -29.22 -2.07
CA ASP A 279 -19.54 -30.23 -2.07
C ASP A 279 -18.49 -29.96 -0.99
N ALA A 280 -18.13 -28.69 -0.79
CA ALA A 280 -17.16 -28.31 0.23
C ALA A 280 -17.68 -28.62 1.65
N VAL A 281 -18.95 -28.32 1.93
CA VAL A 281 -19.57 -28.62 3.23
C VAL A 281 -19.69 -30.13 3.45
N ALA A 282 -20.17 -30.87 2.44
CA ALA A 282 -20.25 -32.32 2.47
C ALA A 282 -18.89 -32.97 2.75
N TRP A 283 -17.83 -32.52 2.06
CA TRP A 283 -16.47 -32.98 2.29
C TRP A 283 -15.98 -32.67 3.72
N MET A 284 -16.25 -31.47 4.23
CA MET A 284 -15.88 -31.11 5.61
C MET A 284 -16.59 -31.99 6.65
N VAL A 285 -17.86 -32.34 6.43
CA VAL A 285 -18.61 -33.25 7.30
C VAL A 285 -18.01 -34.66 7.25
N GLN A 286 -17.77 -35.17 6.05
CA GLN A 286 -17.19 -36.50 5.83
C GLN A 286 -15.83 -36.68 6.52
N ASN A 287 -15.01 -35.61 6.55
CA ASN A 287 -13.69 -35.62 7.17
C ASN A 287 -13.70 -35.17 8.64
N GLY A 288 -14.89 -34.97 9.25
CA GLY A 288 -15.00 -34.58 10.66
C GLY A 288 -14.42 -33.21 10.99
N ILE A 289 -14.30 -32.33 9.98
CA ILE A 289 -13.86 -30.94 10.10
C ILE A 289 -14.96 -30.08 10.73
N THR A 290 -16.23 -30.39 10.41
CA THR A 290 -17.39 -29.70 10.98
C THR A 290 -18.52 -30.67 11.30
N ALA A 291 -19.26 -30.36 12.35
CA ALA A 291 -20.53 -31.01 12.70
C ALA A 291 -21.73 -30.06 12.50
N GLY A 292 -21.50 -28.89 11.90
CA GLY A 292 -22.51 -27.83 11.75
C GLY A 292 -22.72 -27.00 13.02
N ARG A 293 -23.83 -26.27 13.04
CA ARG A 293 -24.29 -25.41 14.13
C ARG A 293 -25.61 -25.97 14.68
N GLY A 294 -25.51 -26.81 15.70
CA GLY A 294 -26.67 -27.46 16.30
C GLY A 294 -27.31 -28.50 15.37
N PRO A 295 -28.55 -28.94 15.66
CA PRO A 295 -29.18 -30.02 14.90
C PRO A 295 -29.46 -29.63 13.45
N ARG A 296 -28.93 -30.41 12.50
CA ARG A 296 -29.22 -30.33 11.05
C ARG A 296 -29.05 -28.94 10.41
N LYS A 297 -28.15 -28.09 10.94
CA LYS A 297 -27.84 -26.79 10.32
C LYS A 297 -26.35 -26.60 10.15
N PHE A 298 -25.94 -26.04 9.02
CA PHE A 298 -24.58 -25.55 8.80
C PHE A 298 -24.45 -24.05 9.03
N ASP A 299 -25.52 -23.28 8.79
CA ASP A 299 -25.56 -21.82 8.83
C ASP A 299 -24.60 -21.17 7.80
N PRO A 300 -24.77 -21.45 6.49
CA PRO A 300 -23.78 -21.09 5.46
C PRO A 300 -23.58 -19.58 5.27
N LEU A 301 -24.63 -18.79 5.47
CA LEU A 301 -24.63 -17.35 5.20
C LEU A 301 -24.11 -16.51 6.37
N SER A 302 -23.97 -17.09 7.56
CA SER A 302 -23.40 -16.40 8.71
C SER A 302 -21.88 -16.27 8.58
N ASN A 303 -21.34 -15.17 9.09
CA ASN A 303 -19.89 -14.95 9.10
C ASN A 303 -19.19 -15.99 9.99
N VAL A 304 -18.05 -16.50 9.51
CA VAL A 304 -17.19 -17.38 10.29
C VAL A 304 -16.47 -16.56 11.36
N SER A 305 -16.45 -17.04 12.60
CA SER A 305 -15.72 -16.36 13.68
C SER A 305 -14.25 -16.78 13.73
N ARG A 306 -13.39 -15.96 14.34
CA ARG A 306 -11.97 -16.30 14.58
C ARG A 306 -11.79 -17.67 15.23
N ALA A 307 -12.62 -17.99 16.23
CA ALA A 307 -12.60 -19.29 16.90
C ALA A 307 -13.02 -20.44 15.96
N GLN A 308 -14.03 -20.24 15.12
CA GLN A 308 -14.44 -21.25 14.15
C GLN A 308 -13.35 -21.50 13.10
N SER A 309 -12.72 -20.43 12.59
CA SER A 309 -11.65 -20.54 11.60
C SER A 309 -10.48 -21.40 12.11
N ILE A 310 -10.01 -21.17 13.34
CA ILE A 310 -8.92 -21.97 13.90
C ILE A 310 -9.35 -23.40 14.23
N VAL A 311 -10.60 -23.62 14.67
CA VAL A 311 -11.09 -24.98 14.95
C VAL A 311 -11.25 -25.81 13.68
N PHE A 312 -11.73 -25.21 12.59
CA PHE A 312 -11.78 -25.91 11.30
C PHE A 312 -10.39 -26.26 10.79
N LEU A 313 -9.44 -25.34 10.91
CA LEU A 313 -8.05 -25.59 10.48
C LEU A 313 -7.35 -26.63 11.37
N HIS A 314 -7.59 -26.60 12.68
CA HIS A 314 -7.09 -27.62 13.61
C HIS A 314 -7.69 -29.00 13.31
N ALA A 315 -8.98 -29.04 12.96
CA ALA A 315 -9.64 -30.28 12.57
C ALA A 315 -9.10 -30.82 11.23
N LEU A 316 -8.86 -29.94 10.25
CA LEU A 316 -8.17 -30.29 9.01
C LEU A 316 -6.78 -30.89 9.28
N ALA A 317 -6.03 -30.33 10.23
CA ALA A 317 -4.73 -30.83 10.65
C ALA A 317 -4.76 -32.15 11.46
N GLY A 318 -5.93 -32.77 11.66
CA GLY A 318 -6.07 -34.00 12.43
C GLY A 318 -6.14 -33.81 13.95
N LYS A 319 -6.45 -32.59 14.42
CA LYS A 319 -6.60 -32.22 15.84
C LYS A 319 -5.38 -32.55 16.71
N PRO A 320 -4.15 -32.17 16.31
CA PRO A 320 -2.95 -32.40 17.11
C PRO A 320 -3.05 -31.74 18.50
N GLY A 321 -2.51 -32.41 19.51
CA GLY A 321 -2.36 -31.81 20.85
C GLY A 321 -1.35 -30.65 20.84
N ALA A 322 -1.45 -29.77 21.82
CA ALA A 322 -0.51 -28.66 22.03
C ALA A 322 -0.54 -28.19 23.48
N GLU A 323 0.59 -27.67 23.96
CA GLU A 323 0.79 -27.29 25.36
C GLU A 323 1.01 -25.78 25.53
N ALA A 324 0.86 -25.00 24.45
CA ALA A 324 1.07 -23.56 24.49
C ALA A 324 0.18 -22.88 25.54
N ARG A 325 0.82 -22.01 26.34
CA ARG A 325 0.13 -21.22 27.36
C ARG A 325 -0.80 -20.19 26.70
N ILE A 326 -2.10 -20.30 26.97
CA ILE A 326 -3.10 -19.33 26.53
C ILE A 326 -3.26 -18.25 27.60
N ALA A 327 -2.84 -17.04 27.28
CA ALA A 327 -2.79 -15.89 28.19
C ALA A 327 -3.77 -14.76 27.82
N PHE A 328 -4.81 -15.06 27.02
CA PHE A 328 -5.82 -14.07 26.66
C PHE A 328 -6.85 -13.88 27.76
N SER A 329 -7.11 -12.62 28.11
CA SER A 329 -8.06 -12.22 29.16
C SER A 329 -9.51 -12.61 28.86
N ASP A 330 -9.87 -12.77 27.59
CA ASP A 330 -11.22 -13.11 27.11
C ASP A 330 -11.37 -14.59 26.71
N VAL A 331 -10.38 -15.44 27.01
CA VAL A 331 -10.44 -16.88 26.72
C VAL A 331 -10.46 -17.69 28.01
N GLY A 332 -11.66 -18.15 28.39
CA GLY A 332 -11.89 -19.01 29.54
C GLY A 332 -11.17 -20.37 29.42
N VAL A 333 -10.96 -21.02 30.57
CA VAL A 333 -10.30 -22.34 30.66
C VAL A 333 -11.11 -23.45 29.97
N ASP A 334 -12.44 -23.31 29.93
CA ASP A 334 -13.35 -24.28 29.31
C ASP A 334 -13.80 -23.86 27.90
N ALA A 335 -13.11 -22.90 27.28
CA ALA A 335 -13.45 -22.45 25.94
C ALA A 335 -13.34 -23.62 24.93
N TRP A 336 -14.41 -23.88 24.17
CA TRP A 336 -14.51 -25.02 23.25
C TRP A 336 -13.43 -25.03 22.15
N PHE A 337 -12.86 -23.86 21.83
CA PHE A 337 -11.78 -23.69 20.84
C PHE A 337 -10.37 -23.68 21.47
N ARG A 338 -10.25 -23.89 22.80
CA ARG A 338 -8.99 -23.70 23.53
C ARG A 338 -7.87 -24.61 23.03
N GLY A 339 -8.16 -25.87 22.73
CA GLY A 339 -7.18 -26.82 22.18
C GLY A 339 -6.66 -26.38 20.81
N ALA A 340 -7.56 -25.98 19.91
CA ALA A 340 -7.19 -25.47 18.59
C ALA A 340 -6.36 -24.17 18.69
N LEU A 341 -6.71 -23.29 19.64
CA LEU A 341 -5.96 -22.06 19.88
C LEU A 341 -4.56 -22.34 20.43
N ALA A 342 -4.41 -23.27 21.39
CA ALA A 342 -3.10 -23.68 21.90
C ALA A 342 -2.21 -24.18 20.76
N TRP A 343 -2.74 -25.04 19.90
CA TRP A 343 -2.01 -25.54 18.73
C TRP A 343 -1.65 -24.43 17.75
N GLY A 344 -2.60 -23.55 17.43
CA GLY A 344 -2.36 -22.42 16.52
C GLY A 344 -1.29 -21.46 17.04
N LEU A 345 -1.20 -21.25 18.36
CA LEU A 345 -0.14 -20.45 18.99
C LEU A 345 1.21 -21.18 18.94
N GLU A 346 1.25 -22.48 19.26
CA GLU A 346 2.49 -23.26 19.26
C GLU A 346 3.14 -23.32 17.88
N LYS A 347 2.32 -23.33 16.82
CA LYS A 347 2.77 -23.35 15.41
C LYS A 347 2.92 -21.97 14.78
N ASP A 348 2.70 -20.89 15.53
CA ASP A 348 2.76 -19.51 15.03
C ASP A 348 1.80 -19.24 13.83
N ILE A 349 0.64 -19.88 13.85
CA ILE A 349 -0.43 -19.72 12.85
C ILE A 349 -1.33 -18.52 13.21
N VAL A 350 -1.55 -18.31 14.51
CA VAL A 350 -2.47 -17.29 15.05
C VAL A 350 -1.75 -15.95 15.19
N TRP A 351 -2.28 -14.90 14.56
CA TRP A 351 -1.70 -13.55 14.53
C TRP A 351 -2.63 -12.44 15.06
N TRP A 352 -3.91 -12.76 15.28
CA TRP A 352 -5.06 -11.92 15.64
C TRP A 352 -5.00 -11.27 17.04
N THR A 353 -3.83 -11.22 17.65
CA THR A 353 -3.66 -10.95 19.08
C THR A 353 -3.50 -9.46 19.31
N ASP A 354 -4.56 -8.82 19.80
CA ASP A 354 -4.53 -7.41 20.15
C ASP A 354 -4.63 -7.24 21.66
N LEU A 355 -3.64 -6.56 22.27
CA LEU A 355 -3.69 -6.10 23.67
C LEU A 355 -4.10 -7.19 24.69
N GLY A 356 -3.66 -8.43 24.48
CA GLY A 356 -3.98 -9.56 25.37
C GLY A 356 -5.41 -10.09 25.25
N ARG A 357 -6.09 -9.86 24.13
CA ARG A 357 -7.40 -10.43 23.77
C ARG A 357 -7.33 -11.23 22.47
N PHE A 358 -8.14 -12.28 22.38
CA PHE A 358 -8.28 -13.08 21.16
C PHE A 358 -9.49 -12.65 20.31
N GLY A 359 -10.60 -12.26 20.94
CA GLY A 359 -11.82 -11.88 20.22
C GLY A 359 -12.48 -13.06 19.50
N ALA A 360 -12.70 -14.17 20.20
CA ALA A 360 -13.16 -15.45 19.65
C ALA A 360 -14.39 -15.38 18.73
N ASP A 361 -15.35 -14.51 19.07
CA ASP A 361 -16.62 -14.35 18.35
C ASP A 361 -16.58 -13.28 17.25
N LEU A 362 -15.47 -12.56 17.10
CA LEU A 362 -15.33 -11.58 16.02
C LEU A 362 -15.35 -12.30 14.67
N PRO A 363 -16.05 -11.74 13.66
CA PRO A 363 -16.03 -12.30 12.32
C PRO A 363 -14.63 -12.15 11.71
N ALA A 364 -14.22 -13.13 10.89
CA ALA A 364 -12.97 -13.08 10.16
C ALA A 364 -13.17 -12.39 8.79
N SER A 365 -12.25 -11.50 8.44
CA SER A 365 -12.19 -10.91 7.08
C SER A 365 -11.55 -11.87 6.07
N ARG A 366 -11.56 -11.50 4.79
CA ARG A 366 -10.87 -12.28 3.74
C ARG A 366 -9.36 -12.25 3.92
N ALA A 367 -8.79 -11.10 4.29
CA ALA A 367 -7.37 -10.97 4.62
C ALA A 367 -6.98 -11.86 5.82
N ASP A 368 -7.85 -11.89 6.82
CA ASP A 368 -7.72 -12.73 8.00
C ASP A 368 -7.62 -14.22 7.66
N VAL A 369 -8.54 -14.71 6.84
CA VAL A 369 -8.56 -16.10 6.39
C VAL A 369 -7.37 -16.42 5.50
N ALA A 370 -6.98 -15.49 4.61
CA ALA A 370 -5.81 -15.67 3.76
C ALA A 370 -4.53 -15.86 4.56
N LEU A 371 -4.29 -14.97 5.52
CA LEU A 371 -3.10 -15.05 6.36
C LEU A 371 -3.11 -16.29 7.24
N LEU A 372 -4.28 -16.69 7.76
CA LEU A 372 -4.43 -17.92 8.55
C LEU A 372 -4.04 -19.16 7.73
N LEU A 373 -4.59 -19.31 6.52
CA LEU A 373 -4.38 -20.48 5.69
C LEU A 373 -2.95 -20.54 5.14
N HIS A 374 -2.39 -19.40 4.73
CA HIS A 374 -1.01 -19.30 4.27
C HIS A 374 -0.02 -19.65 5.37
N ARG A 375 -0.22 -19.13 6.60
CA ARG A 375 0.62 -19.53 7.75
C ARG A 375 0.50 -21.00 8.06
N TYR A 376 -0.70 -21.57 8.01
CA TYR A 376 -0.87 -23.01 8.16
C TYR A 376 -0.06 -23.80 7.12
N HIS A 377 -0.14 -23.42 5.84
CA HIS A 377 0.61 -24.04 4.76
C HIS A 377 2.13 -24.01 5.02
N LEU A 378 2.68 -22.82 5.29
CA LEU A 378 4.11 -22.62 5.53
C LEU A 378 4.63 -23.30 6.81
N ARG A 379 3.80 -23.41 7.85
CA ARG A 379 4.24 -23.92 9.16
C ARG A 379 4.03 -25.42 9.33
N THR A 380 3.19 -26.04 8.50
CA THR A 380 2.79 -27.45 8.68
C THR A 380 3.00 -28.33 7.46
N VAL A 381 2.90 -27.77 6.24
CA VAL A 381 2.99 -28.55 4.99
C VAL A 381 4.36 -28.36 4.33
N ASP A 382 4.80 -27.12 4.15
CA ASP A 382 6.12 -26.79 3.61
C ASP A 382 6.95 -25.99 4.62
N PRO A 383 7.49 -26.64 5.68
CA PRO A 383 8.39 -25.99 6.61
C PRO A 383 9.75 -25.75 5.95
N SER A 384 9.83 -24.78 5.05
CA SER A 384 11.10 -24.19 4.62
C SER A 384 11.86 -23.70 5.87
N PRO A 385 13.19 -23.88 5.96
CA PRO A 385 13.96 -23.50 7.13
C PRO A 385 13.69 -22.04 7.49
N LYS A 386 13.33 -21.78 8.75
CA LYS A 386 13.08 -20.44 9.28
C LYS A 386 14.14 -19.48 8.74
N GLU A 387 13.75 -18.56 7.86
CA GLU A 387 14.52 -17.33 7.73
C GLU A 387 14.61 -16.75 9.14
N PRO A 388 15.83 -16.44 9.63
CA PRO A 388 15.97 -15.92 10.97
C PRO A 388 15.11 -14.66 11.05
N GLU A 389 14.07 -14.70 11.90
CA GLU A 389 13.38 -13.51 12.33
C GLU A 389 14.46 -12.55 12.81
N THR A 390 14.72 -11.51 12.01
CA THR A 390 15.60 -10.44 12.44
C THR A 390 14.92 -9.88 13.68
N PRO A 391 15.55 -9.95 14.87
CA PRO A 391 14.91 -9.49 16.08
C PRO A 391 14.45 -8.06 15.84
N LEU A 392 13.17 -7.78 16.09
CA LEU A 392 12.72 -6.41 16.31
C LEU A 392 13.67 -5.85 17.36
N GLN A 393 14.55 -4.93 16.94
CA GLN A 393 15.47 -4.28 17.85
C GLN A 393 14.63 -3.70 18.98
N GLU A 394 14.92 -4.15 20.20
CA GLU A 394 14.38 -3.52 21.40
C GLU A 394 14.64 -2.02 21.28
N THR A 395 13.56 -1.24 21.32
CA THR A 395 13.65 0.22 21.45
C THR A 395 14.61 0.53 22.58
N PRO A 396 15.67 1.32 22.35
CA PRO A 396 16.53 1.78 23.43
C PRO A 396 15.67 2.45 24.51
N PRO A 397 16.02 2.34 25.80
CA PRO A 397 15.29 3.01 26.86
C PRO A 397 15.15 4.48 26.50
N GLN A 398 13.93 5.02 26.58
CA GLN A 398 13.71 6.46 26.44
C GLN A 398 14.63 7.19 27.41
N GLU A 399 15.57 7.97 26.90
CA GLU A 399 16.27 8.96 27.71
C GLU A 399 15.23 9.96 28.22
N THR A 400 15.04 9.94 29.53
CA THR A 400 14.24 10.93 30.26
C THR A 400 14.74 12.33 29.88
N PRO A 401 13.85 13.29 29.53
CA PRO A 401 14.28 14.66 29.22
C PRO A 401 15.08 15.24 30.39
N PRO A 402 16.14 16.04 30.14
CA PRO A 402 16.86 16.72 31.20
C PRO A 402 15.89 17.57 32.02
N GLN A 403 15.88 17.39 33.34
CA GLN A 403 15.18 18.30 34.25
C GLN A 403 15.82 19.69 34.10
N GLU A 404 15.01 20.68 33.73
CA GLU A 404 15.41 22.09 33.82
C GLU A 404 15.70 22.43 35.29
N THR A 405 16.97 22.74 35.58
CA THR A 405 17.38 23.30 36.86
C THR A 405 16.78 24.70 37.02
N PRO A 406 16.18 25.04 38.17
CA PRO A 406 15.66 26.38 38.40
C PRO A 406 16.78 27.43 38.35
N PRO A 407 16.52 28.66 37.87
CA PRO A 407 17.53 29.70 37.78
C PRO A 407 18.05 30.07 39.18
N GLN A 408 19.38 30.11 39.31
CA GLN A 408 20.07 30.56 40.52
C GLN A 408 19.88 32.06 40.72
N ASP A 409 19.46 32.44 41.92
CA ASP A 409 19.25 33.81 42.35
C ASP A 409 20.53 34.66 42.24
N ALA A 410 20.36 35.91 41.81
CA ALA A 410 21.40 36.92 41.68
C ALA A 410 22.00 37.29 43.05
N PRO A 411 23.31 37.63 43.13
CA PRO A 411 23.95 37.98 44.40
C PRO A 411 23.54 39.39 44.87
N THR A 412 23.13 39.47 46.13
CA THR A 412 22.90 40.68 46.92
C THR A 412 24.22 41.43 47.18
N PRO A 413 24.25 42.78 47.17
CA PRO A 413 25.48 43.53 47.40
C PRO A 413 25.89 43.57 48.89
N ASP A 414 27.20 43.44 49.10
CA ASP A 414 27.91 43.51 50.38
C ASP A 414 27.64 44.83 51.14
N ASN A 415 27.48 44.73 52.46
CA ASN A 415 27.50 45.85 53.38
C ASN A 415 28.80 45.81 54.21
N PRO A 416 29.42 46.95 54.54
CA PRO A 416 30.85 47.02 54.85
C PRO A 416 31.18 46.68 56.31
N THR A 417 32.39 46.15 56.47
CA THR A 417 33.09 45.78 57.69
C THR A 417 33.10 46.92 58.74
N VAL A 418 32.67 46.60 59.97
CA VAL A 418 33.01 47.38 61.17
C VAL A 418 34.19 46.70 61.84
N ALA A 419 35.31 47.43 61.97
CA ALA A 419 36.40 47.08 62.85
C ALA A 419 36.50 48.14 63.97
N ARG A 420 36.51 47.64 65.21
CA ARG A 420 36.61 48.29 66.52
C ARG A 420 35.30 48.65 67.22
#